data_AF-M3C2R8-F1
#
_entry.id   AF-M3C2R8-F1
#
_cell.length_a   1.000
_cell.length_b   1.000
_cell.length_c   1.000
_cell.angle_alpha   90.00
_cell.angle_beta   90.00
_cell.angle_gamma   90.00
#
_symmetry.space_group_name_H-M   'P 1'
#
loop_
_entity.id
_entity.type
_entity.pdbx_description
1 polymer ?
#
loop_
_entity_poly.entity_id
_entity_poly.type
_entity_poly.pdbx_seq_one_letter_code
_entity_poly.pdbx_strand_id
1 'polypeptide(L)'
;MGNFRVSDLALGRQGCPIFSALDSLLVNHATKNRAVQNIGGIANFSISPAGDVRGHYDLDTGPGNVFIDAAVRYFTQGQQEYDHNGRMGAQGRIDQKMVDEVLSGPYFQHDIPKTTGRETFGDSFAEDICKKMLTQNGAATPEDCIATITRITAQSLLDHYRRYAPVPLDEVFLGGGGSYNPNIINYLRENMPHTRFAMIDELGIPVGAKEALGFALYTCEGFVGRPLMVPRRTESERAGVIGHVQAGDNHFDLRRRVVNFWGDWAADQVLPTTKMVFEGMEST
;
A
#
# COMPACT_ATOMS: atom_id res chain seq x y z
N MET A 1 13.30 -10.33 -14.30
CA MET A 1 14.00 -9.63 -13.19
C MET A 1 13.25 -9.94 -11.91
N GLY A 2 13.92 -10.02 -10.76
CA GLY A 2 13.29 -10.35 -9.46
C GLY A 2 14.05 -9.75 -8.27
N ASN A 3 13.71 -10.12 -7.03
CA ASN A 3 14.43 -9.70 -5.80
C ASN A 3 14.50 -8.19 -5.53
N PHE A 4 13.50 -7.42 -5.97
CA PHE A 4 13.44 -5.96 -5.80
C PHE A 4 13.58 -5.50 -4.34
N ARG A 5 12.88 -6.17 -3.41
CA ARG A 5 12.90 -5.84 -1.97
C ARG A 5 14.28 -6.04 -1.34
N VAL A 6 14.99 -7.09 -1.74
CA VAL A 6 16.34 -7.38 -1.24
C VAL A 6 17.34 -6.31 -1.70
N SER A 7 17.20 -5.82 -2.94
CA SER A 7 18.03 -4.73 -3.41
C SER A 7 17.73 -3.41 -2.67
N ASP A 8 16.47 -3.15 -2.33
CA ASP A 8 16.10 -1.99 -1.53
C ASP A 8 16.66 -2.05 -0.10
N LEU A 9 16.63 -3.24 0.53
CA LEU A 9 17.34 -3.52 1.78
C LEU A 9 18.85 -3.23 1.67
N ALA A 10 19.49 -3.65 0.57
CA ALA A 10 20.91 -3.38 0.33
C ALA A 10 21.23 -1.88 0.13
N LEU A 11 20.23 -1.06 -0.20
CA LEU A 11 20.35 0.39 -0.23
C LEU A 11 20.12 1.04 1.15
N GLY A 12 19.83 0.24 2.18
CA GLY A 12 19.72 0.66 3.58
C GLY A 12 18.30 1.06 3.99
N ARG A 13 17.27 0.62 3.28
CA ARG A 13 15.85 0.83 3.60
C ARG A 13 15.19 -0.49 4.03
N GLN A 14 13.89 -0.50 4.30
CA GLN A 14 13.18 -1.69 4.82
C GLN A 14 12.76 -2.70 3.74
N GLY A 15 12.86 -2.40 2.45
CA GLY A 15 12.39 -3.32 1.39
C GLY A 15 10.86 -3.38 1.24
N CYS A 16 10.13 -2.52 1.94
CA CYS A 16 8.67 -2.36 1.87
C CYS A 16 8.26 -0.97 2.39
N PRO A 17 7.03 -0.52 2.06
CA PRO A 17 6.51 -0.63 0.71
C PRO A 17 7.56 -0.09 -0.29
N ILE A 18 7.49 -0.54 -1.54
CA ILE A 18 8.42 -0.08 -2.59
C ILE A 18 7.65 0.56 -3.74
N PHE A 19 6.48 1.13 -3.49
CA PHE A 19 5.56 1.59 -4.54
C PHE A 19 5.36 3.10 -4.57
N SER A 20 5.80 3.86 -3.56
CA SER A 20 5.62 5.32 -3.55
C SER A 20 6.23 6.05 -4.75
N ALA A 21 7.33 5.53 -5.32
CA ALA A 21 7.92 6.10 -6.54
C ALA A 21 6.96 5.98 -7.73
N LEU A 22 6.38 4.80 -7.96
CA LEU A 22 5.33 4.61 -8.97
C LEU A 22 4.12 5.48 -8.64
N ASP A 23 3.60 5.37 -7.42
CA ASP A 23 2.38 6.06 -7.01
C ASP A 23 2.50 7.58 -7.22
N SER A 24 3.65 8.17 -6.90
CA SER A 24 3.93 9.59 -7.16
C SER A 24 3.95 9.91 -8.65
N LEU A 25 4.54 9.06 -9.51
CA LEU A 25 4.49 9.24 -10.96
C LEU A 25 3.06 9.22 -11.51
N LEU A 26 2.18 8.42 -10.89
CA LEU A 26 0.79 8.28 -11.30
C LEU A 26 -0.10 9.43 -10.84
N VAL A 27 0.08 9.88 -9.60
CA VAL A 27 -0.90 10.78 -8.96
C VAL A 27 -0.39 12.19 -8.72
N ASN A 28 0.90 12.49 -8.90
CA ASN A 28 1.41 13.83 -8.59
C ASN A 28 0.60 14.93 -9.29
N HIS A 29 0.30 15.99 -8.54
CA HIS A 29 -0.53 17.08 -8.99
C HIS A 29 0.10 18.42 -8.59
N ALA A 30 -0.03 19.44 -9.43
CA ALA A 30 0.59 20.74 -9.17
C ALA A 30 0.13 21.42 -7.86
N THR A 31 -1.14 21.21 -7.49
CA THR A 31 -1.78 21.93 -6.37
C THR A 31 -2.50 21.06 -5.36
N LYS A 32 -2.52 19.73 -5.54
CA LYS A 32 -3.29 18.81 -4.68
C LYS A 32 -2.34 17.84 -4.00
N ASN A 33 -2.47 17.68 -2.69
CA ASN A 33 -1.86 16.58 -1.97
C ASN A 33 -2.70 15.33 -2.21
N ARG A 34 -2.06 14.27 -2.68
CA ARG A 34 -2.74 13.03 -3.05
C ARG A 34 -2.14 11.84 -2.33
N ALA A 35 -2.97 10.82 -2.11
CA ALA A 35 -2.50 9.54 -1.61
C ALA A 35 -2.95 8.40 -2.51
N VAL A 36 -2.18 7.30 -2.50
CA VAL A 36 -2.60 6.02 -3.03
C VAL A 36 -2.70 5.05 -1.87
N GLN A 37 -3.91 4.58 -1.58
CA GLN A 37 -4.20 3.62 -0.51
C GLN A 37 -4.28 2.21 -1.11
N ASN A 38 -3.40 1.31 -0.70
CA ASN A 38 -3.55 -0.12 -0.99
C ASN A 38 -4.11 -0.85 0.24
N ILE A 39 -5.15 -1.66 0.05
CA ILE A 39 -5.67 -2.55 1.10
C ILE A 39 -5.56 -3.99 0.58
N GLY A 40 -4.36 -4.54 0.70
CA GLY A 40 -4.08 -5.95 0.42
C GLY A 40 -4.19 -6.79 1.69
N GLY A 41 -3.35 -7.82 1.83
CA GLY A 41 -3.20 -8.52 3.12
C GLY A 41 -2.74 -7.56 4.23
N ILE A 42 -1.74 -6.72 3.92
CA ILE A 42 -1.32 -5.56 4.70
C ILE A 42 -1.84 -4.30 4.02
N ALA A 43 -2.23 -3.32 4.83
CA ALA A 43 -2.65 -2.01 4.33
C ALA A 43 -1.47 -1.03 4.37
N ASN A 44 -1.28 -0.29 3.28
CA ASN A 44 -0.31 0.79 3.17
C ASN A 44 -0.86 1.95 2.37
N PHE A 45 -0.28 3.12 2.56
CA PHE A 45 -0.49 4.22 1.63
C PHE A 45 0.82 4.89 1.26
N SER A 46 0.82 5.47 0.06
CA SER A 46 1.82 6.40 -0.43
C SER A 46 1.25 7.81 -0.42
N ILE A 47 2.03 8.80 0.02
CA ILE A 47 1.71 10.23 -0.11
C ILE A 47 2.49 10.81 -1.30
N SER A 48 1.81 11.60 -2.13
CA SER A 48 2.41 12.46 -3.16
C SER A 48 2.04 13.92 -2.84
N PRO A 49 2.99 14.72 -2.33
CA PRO A 49 2.77 16.13 -2.06
C PRO A 49 2.50 16.95 -3.33
N ALA A 50 1.72 18.02 -3.19
CA ALA A 50 1.45 18.95 -4.28
C ALA A 50 2.75 19.53 -4.86
N GLY A 51 2.90 19.46 -6.17
CA GLY A 51 4.02 20.07 -6.91
C GLY A 51 5.38 19.41 -6.69
N ASP A 52 5.48 18.38 -5.84
CA ASP A 52 6.75 17.71 -5.54
C ASP A 52 6.66 16.20 -5.77
N VAL A 53 6.95 15.80 -7.01
CA VAL A 53 6.96 14.38 -7.40
C VAL A 53 8.02 13.57 -6.64
N ARG A 54 9.08 14.21 -6.11
CA ARG A 54 10.17 13.58 -5.34
C ARG A 54 9.96 13.66 -3.82
N GLY A 55 8.92 14.34 -3.37
CA GLY A 55 8.55 14.47 -1.97
C GLY A 55 7.77 13.27 -1.42
N HIS A 56 7.61 12.22 -2.22
CA HIS A 56 6.79 11.07 -1.87
C HIS A 56 7.37 10.24 -0.74
N TYR A 57 6.50 9.56 0.00
CA TYR A 57 6.84 8.60 1.04
C TYR A 57 5.69 7.61 1.23
N ASP A 58 5.98 6.45 1.80
CA ASP A 58 5.01 5.40 2.09
C ASP A 58 5.27 4.77 3.46
N LEU A 59 4.27 4.01 3.93
CA LEU A 59 4.32 3.24 5.15
C LEU A 59 3.27 2.13 5.11
N ASP A 60 3.52 1.03 5.82
CA ASP A 60 2.46 0.12 6.21
C ASP A 60 1.73 0.66 7.45
N THR A 61 0.41 0.61 7.44
CA THR A 61 -0.43 1.03 8.58
C THR A 61 -0.82 -0.14 9.48
N GLY A 62 -0.59 -1.38 9.04
CA GLY A 62 -0.92 -2.60 9.77
C GLY A 62 -1.75 -3.57 8.93
N PRO A 63 -2.59 -4.41 9.56
CA PRO A 63 -3.36 -5.41 8.85
C PRO A 63 -4.35 -4.75 7.88
N GLY A 64 -4.45 -5.29 6.67
CA GLY A 64 -5.51 -5.02 5.72
C GLY A 64 -6.58 -6.10 5.80
N ASN A 65 -6.72 -6.88 4.73
CA ASN A 65 -7.64 -8.02 4.65
C ASN A 65 -7.14 -9.24 5.42
N VAL A 66 -5.84 -9.37 5.74
CA VAL A 66 -5.32 -10.60 6.37
C VAL A 66 -6.08 -10.99 7.65
N PHE A 67 -6.45 -10.01 8.46
CA PHE A 67 -7.23 -10.24 9.67
C PHE A 67 -8.70 -10.56 9.38
N ILE A 68 -9.31 -9.86 8.43
CA ILE A 68 -10.71 -10.05 8.04
C ILE A 68 -10.88 -11.45 7.45
N ASP A 69 -10.00 -11.83 6.54
CA ASP A 69 -9.94 -13.13 5.87
C ASP A 69 -9.70 -14.26 6.89
N ALA A 70 -8.81 -14.05 7.87
CA ALA A 70 -8.57 -15.00 8.96
C ALA A 70 -9.83 -15.22 9.82
N ALA A 71 -10.52 -14.14 10.23
CA ALA A 71 -11.75 -14.24 11.00
C ALA A 71 -12.86 -14.97 10.22
N VAL A 72 -13.03 -14.65 8.94
CA VAL A 72 -14.02 -15.33 8.08
C VAL A 72 -13.70 -16.81 7.94
N ARG A 73 -12.44 -17.18 7.68
CA ARG A 73 -12.03 -18.59 7.61
C ARG A 73 -12.26 -19.30 8.94
N TYR A 74 -11.96 -18.65 10.06
CA TYR A 74 -12.16 -19.20 11.40
C TYR A 74 -13.62 -19.55 11.66
N PHE A 75 -14.55 -18.62 11.40
CA PHE A 75 -15.98 -18.83 11.67
C PHE A 75 -16.68 -19.73 10.65
N THR A 76 -16.23 -19.72 9.39
CA THR A 76 -16.82 -20.53 8.33
C THR A 76 -16.15 -21.89 8.16
N GLN A 77 -15.16 -22.22 9.00
CA GLN A 77 -14.35 -23.44 8.87
C GLN A 77 -13.74 -23.59 7.47
N GLY A 78 -13.27 -22.47 6.91
CA GLY A 78 -12.65 -22.40 5.59
C GLY A 78 -13.60 -22.48 4.39
N GLN A 79 -14.92 -22.51 4.58
CA GLN A 79 -15.87 -22.49 3.46
C GLN A 79 -15.90 -21.15 2.73
N GLN A 80 -15.53 -20.06 3.41
CA GLN A 80 -15.31 -18.74 2.82
C GLN A 80 -13.92 -18.22 3.22
N GLU A 81 -13.27 -17.50 2.30
CA GLU A 81 -11.91 -17.00 2.52
C GLU A 81 -11.85 -15.51 2.88
N TYR A 82 -12.91 -14.75 2.59
CA TYR A 82 -12.98 -13.31 2.80
C TYR A 82 -14.43 -12.84 2.99
N ASP A 83 -14.63 -11.65 3.55
CA ASP A 83 -15.97 -11.05 3.73
C ASP A 83 -16.43 -10.37 2.43
N HIS A 84 -17.15 -11.12 1.59
CA HIS A 84 -17.61 -10.64 0.29
C HIS A 84 -18.52 -9.41 0.42
N ASN A 85 -18.02 -8.27 -0.10
CA ASN A 85 -18.62 -6.94 -0.02
C ASN A 85 -18.86 -6.44 1.42
N GLY A 86 -18.09 -6.93 2.39
CA GLY A 86 -18.23 -6.49 3.78
C GLY A 86 -19.56 -6.87 4.42
N ARG A 87 -20.26 -7.90 3.92
CA ARG A 87 -21.63 -8.23 4.35
C ARG A 87 -21.68 -8.72 5.79
N MET A 88 -20.72 -9.54 6.22
CA MET A 88 -20.68 -10.03 7.60
C MET A 88 -20.34 -8.88 8.55
N GLY A 89 -19.32 -8.07 8.22
CA GLY A 89 -18.96 -6.90 9.03
C GLY A 89 -20.06 -5.85 9.14
N ALA A 90 -20.91 -5.71 8.12
CA ALA A 90 -22.03 -4.76 8.15
C ALA A 90 -23.20 -5.20 9.06
N GLN A 91 -23.30 -6.49 9.37
CA GLN A 91 -24.31 -7.05 10.26
C GLN A 91 -23.89 -7.01 11.73
N GLY A 92 -22.59 -6.87 11.99
CA GLY A 92 -22.03 -6.87 13.32
C GLY A 92 -22.07 -5.51 13.99
N ARG A 93 -22.01 -5.56 15.32
CA ARG A 93 -21.76 -4.43 16.20
C ARG A 93 -20.28 -4.38 16.56
N ILE A 94 -19.69 -3.20 16.36
CA ILE A 94 -18.28 -2.95 16.66
C ILE A 94 -18.09 -2.87 18.18
N ASP A 95 -17.16 -3.65 18.71
CA ASP A 95 -16.61 -3.50 20.06
C ASP A 95 -15.45 -2.50 20.03
N GLN A 96 -15.76 -1.22 20.22
CA GLN A 96 -14.75 -0.15 20.17
C GLN A 96 -13.65 -0.32 21.22
N LYS A 97 -13.94 -0.92 22.38
CA LYS A 97 -12.93 -1.18 23.41
C LYS A 97 -11.88 -2.15 22.91
N MET A 98 -12.29 -3.19 22.18
CA MET A 98 -11.37 -4.13 21.55
C MET A 98 -10.53 -3.46 20.45
N VAL A 99 -11.15 -2.60 19.63
CA VAL A 99 -10.43 -1.81 18.62
C VAL A 99 -9.32 -0.98 19.26
N ASP A 100 -9.67 -0.19 20.27
CA ASP A 100 -8.74 0.72 20.94
C ASP A 100 -7.62 -0.05 21.66
N GLU A 101 -7.94 -1.20 22.26
CA GLU A 101 -6.95 -2.07 22.87
C GLU A 101 -5.92 -2.56 21.84
N VAL A 102 -6.36 -3.08 20.70
CA VAL A 102 -5.45 -3.56 19.65
C VAL A 102 -4.60 -2.41 19.09
N LEU A 103 -5.20 -1.24 18.83
CA LEU A 103 -4.50 -0.09 18.28
C LEU A 103 -3.56 0.60 19.28
N SER A 104 -3.66 0.30 20.58
CA SER A 104 -2.66 0.70 21.57
C SER A 104 -1.35 -0.12 21.48
N GLY A 105 -1.33 -1.19 20.68
CA GLY A 105 -0.18 -2.07 20.49
C GLY A 105 1.04 -1.37 19.87
N PRO A 106 2.25 -1.90 20.10
CA PRO A 106 3.51 -1.21 19.81
C PRO A 106 3.70 -0.87 18.33
N TYR A 107 3.25 -1.74 17.42
CA TYR A 107 3.36 -1.48 15.99
C TYR A 107 2.58 -0.23 15.57
N PHE A 108 1.35 -0.06 16.06
CA PHE A 108 0.49 1.06 15.67
C PHE A 108 1.03 2.41 16.19
N GLN A 109 1.75 2.38 17.32
CA GLN A 109 2.37 3.54 17.94
C GLN A 109 3.75 3.89 17.35
N HIS A 110 4.40 2.97 16.65
CA HIS A 110 5.70 3.20 16.01
C HIS A 110 5.64 4.27 14.91
N ASP A 111 6.64 5.16 14.88
CA ASP A 111 6.81 6.20 13.86
C ASP A 111 7.29 5.62 12.52
N ILE A 112 7.32 6.44 11.46
CA ILE A 112 7.84 6.06 10.14
C ILE A 112 9.35 6.32 10.03
N PRO A 113 10.10 5.57 9.21
CA PRO A 113 9.67 4.50 8.32
C PRO A 113 9.22 3.24 9.06
N LYS A 114 8.15 2.59 8.57
CA LYS A 114 7.62 1.36 9.17
C LYS A 114 7.00 0.43 8.13
N THR A 115 7.25 -0.85 8.34
CA THR A 115 6.75 -1.94 7.51
C THR A 115 6.31 -3.12 8.34
N THR A 116 5.45 -3.95 7.78
CA THR A 116 5.01 -5.18 8.43
C THR A 116 4.54 -6.21 7.42
N GLY A 117 4.42 -7.44 7.89
CA GLY A 117 3.76 -8.52 7.19
C GLY A 117 3.00 -9.46 8.12
N ARG A 118 2.77 -10.67 7.62
CA ARG A 118 2.11 -11.77 8.34
C ARG A 118 2.90 -12.24 9.55
N GLU A 119 4.20 -11.93 9.61
CA GLU A 119 5.06 -12.21 10.77
C GLU A 119 4.64 -11.45 12.03
N THR A 120 3.99 -10.29 11.88
CA THR A 120 3.42 -9.52 13.00
C THR A 120 1.90 -9.70 13.07
N PHE A 121 1.24 -9.63 11.91
CA PHE A 121 -0.22 -9.69 11.79
C PHE A 121 -0.68 -10.99 11.13
N GLY A 122 -0.35 -12.11 11.78
CA GLY A 122 -0.76 -13.45 11.33
C GLY A 122 -2.18 -13.83 11.75
N ASP A 123 -2.69 -14.93 11.18
CA ASP A 123 -4.05 -15.43 11.40
C ASP A 123 -4.38 -15.66 12.88
N SER A 124 -3.42 -16.17 13.66
CA SER A 124 -3.60 -16.43 15.10
C SER A 124 -3.98 -15.19 15.89
N PHE A 125 -3.47 -14.01 15.51
CA PHE A 125 -3.81 -12.76 16.17
C PHE A 125 -5.30 -12.45 15.98
N ALA A 126 -5.79 -12.51 14.74
CA ALA A 126 -7.20 -12.27 14.43
C ALA A 126 -8.13 -13.27 15.16
N GLU A 127 -7.73 -14.54 15.21
CA GLU A 127 -8.47 -15.56 15.96
C GLU A 127 -8.49 -15.27 17.48
N ASP A 128 -7.38 -14.80 18.04
CA ASP A 128 -7.28 -14.51 19.48
C ASP A 128 -8.16 -13.30 19.86
N ILE A 129 -8.26 -12.29 18.99
CA ILE A 129 -9.25 -11.21 19.12
C ILE A 129 -10.67 -11.80 19.17
N CYS A 130 -11.01 -12.67 18.21
CA CYS A 130 -12.33 -13.30 18.15
C CYS A 130 -12.63 -14.14 19.41
N LYS A 131 -11.71 -15.02 19.81
CA LYS A 131 -11.83 -15.85 21.03
C LYS A 131 -12.02 -14.99 22.28
N LYS A 132 -11.27 -13.89 22.38
CA LYS A 132 -11.39 -12.95 23.50
C LYS A 132 -12.76 -12.26 23.51
N MET A 133 -13.25 -11.81 22.36
CA MET A 133 -14.59 -11.21 22.25
C MET A 133 -15.69 -12.19 22.67
N LEU A 134 -15.64 -13.43 22.16
CA LEU A 134 -16.63 -14.47 22.46
C LEU A 134 -16.66 -14.87 23.95
N THR A 135 -15.50 -14.84 24.61
CA THR A 135 -15.37 -15.25 26.03
C THR A 135 -15.69 -14.12 27.01
N GLN A 136 -15.27 -12.88 26.71
CA GLN A 136 -15.46 -11.73 27.60
C GLN A 136 -16.83 -11.08 27.44
N ASN A 137 -17.34 -11.04 26.21
CA ASN A 137 -18.69 -10.61 25.88
C ASN A 137 -19.46 -11.87 25.45
N GLY A 138 -20.01 -12.63 26.41
CA GLY A 138 -20.76 -13.88 26.14
C GLY A 138 -21.99 -13.75 25.22
N ALA A 139 -22.19 -12.60 24.58
CA ALA A 139 -23.19 -12.30 23.57
C ALA A 139 -22.60 -11.85 22.22
N ALA A 140 -21.27 -11.75 22.06
CA ALA A 140 -20.64 -11.36 20.80
C ALA A 140 -20.89 -12.43 19.73
N THR A 141 -21.25 -12.00 18.52
CA THR A 141 -21.46 -12.90 17.38
C THR A 141 -20.22 -12.95 16.46
N PRO A 142 -20.14 -13.92 15.53
CA PRO A 142 -19.15 -13.89 14.46
C PRO A 142 -19.13 -12.57 13.67
N GLU A 143 -20.31 -12.01 13.38
CA GLU A 143 -20.46 -10.73 12.69
C GLU A 143 -19.88 -9.57 13.52
N ASP A 144 -20.12 -9.55 14.84
CA ASP A 144 -19.51 -8.54 15.74
C ASP A 144 -17.98 -8.60 15.70
N CYS A 145 -17.42 -9.82 15.70
CA CYS A 145 -15.97 -10.02 15.61
C CYS A 145 -15.42 -9.51 14.27
N ILE A 146 -16.06 -9.83 13.15
CA ILE A 146 -15.65 -9.38 11.81
C ILE A 146 -15.81 -7.87 11.66
N ALA A 147 -16.88 -7.28 12.19
CA ALA A 147 -17.09 -5.83 12.20
C ALA A 147 -15.98 -5.11 12.98
N THR A 148 -15.65 -5.65 14.16
CA THR A 148 -14.59 -5.12 15.03
C THR A 148 -13.21 -5.23 14.39
N ILE A 149 -12.87 -6.38 13.82
CA ILE A 149 -11.62 -6.58 13.09
C ILE A 149 -11.52 -5.66 11.87
N THR A 150 -12.61 -5.52 11.11
CA THR A 150 -12.64 -4.59 9.97
C THR A 150 -12.43 -3.14 10.42
N ARG A 151 -12.98 -2.76 11.59
CA ARG A 151 -12.77 -1.44 12.17
C ARG A 151 -11.32 -1.22 12.61
N ILE A 152 -10.60 -2.22 13.10
CA ILE A 152 -9.16 -2.11 13.42
C ILE A 152 -8.37 -1.65 12.19
N THR A 153 -8.61 -2.26 11.03
CA THR A 153 -7.99 -1.84 9.76
C THR A 153 -8.35 -0.40 9.41
N ALA A 154 -9.64 -0.06 9.42
CA ALA A 154 -10.13 1.25 9.01
C ALA A 154 -9.66 2.39 9.94
N GLN A 155 -9.67 2.16 11.26
CA GLN A 155 -9.23 3.13 12.26
C GLN A 155 -7.71 3.26 12.27
N SER A 156 -6.95 2.18 12.08
CA SER A 156 -5.50 2.29 11.89
C SER A 156 -5.16 3.18 10.70
N LEU A 157 -5.83 2.99 9.56
CA LEU A 157 -5.64 3.83 8.38
C LEU A 157 -5.88 5.31 8.69
N LEU A 158 -7.03 5.62 9.30
CA LEU A 158 -7.39 6.99 9.68
C LEU A 158 -6.37 7.61 10.63
N ASP A 159 -5.93 6.88 11.66
CA ASP A 159 -4.97 7.35 12.65
C ASP A 159 -3.59 7.62 12.03
N HIS A 160 -3.19 6.84 11.02
CA HIS A 160 -1.96 7.10 10.28
C HIS A 160 -2.11 8.28 9.30
N TYR A 161 -3.26 8.44 8.63
CA TYR A 161 -3.53 9.65 7.84
C TYR A 161 -3.45 10.91 8.70
N ARG A 162 -4.10 10.92 9.86
CA ARG A 162 -4.09 12.05 10.81
C ARG A 162 -2.68 12.42 11.28
N ARG A 163 -1.81 11.43 11.47
CA ARG A 163 -0.43 11.65 11.94
C ARG A 163 0.52 12.09 10.85
N TYR A 164 0.40 11.50 9.66
CA TYR A 164 1.47 11.55 8.66
C TYR A 164 1.09 12.19 7.34
N ALA A 165 -0.19 12.37 7.02
CA ALA A 165 -0.58 13.03 5.77
C ALA A 165 -0.49 14.56 5.87
N PRO A 166 -0.18 15.26 4.78
CA PRO A 166 -0.29 16.71 4.72
C PRO A 166 -1.75 17.15 4.90
N VAL A 167 -1.95 18.39 5.37
CA VAL A 167 -3.27 19.01 5.51
C VAL A 167 -3.34 20.24 4.59
N PRO A 168 -4.31 20.32 3.67
CA PRO A 168 -5.33 19.30 3.38
C PRO A 168 -4.76 18.09 2.64
N LEU A 169 -5.43 16.94 2.77
CA LEU A 169 -5.29 15.82 1.85
C LEU A 169 -6.49 15.83 0.91
N ASP A 170 -6.26 16.17 -0.35
CA ASP A 170 -7.33 16.48 -1.31
C ASP A 170 -7.97 15.22 -1.88
N GLU A 171 -7.17 14.25 -2.31
CA GLU A 171 -7.67 13.04 -2.98
C GLU A 171 -6.91 11.78 -2.53
N VAL A 172 -7.65 10.68 -2.37
CA VAL A 172 -7.12 9.35 -2.07
C VAL A 172 -7.59 8.40 -3.18
N PHE A 173 -6.64 7.80 -3.89
CA PHE A 173 -6.89 6.77 -4.89
C PHE A 173 -6.77 5.39 -4.25
N LEU A 174 -7.85 4.63 -4.31
CA LEU A 174 -8.00 3.34 -3.66
C LEU A 174 -7.55 2.20 -4.59
N GLY A 175 -6.78 1.28 -4.04
CA GLY A 175 -6.40 0.02 -4.66
C GLY A 175 -6.31 -1.14 -3.67
N GLY A 176 -6.02 -2.33 -4.19
CA GLY A 176 -6.03 -3.58 -3.44
C GLY A 176 -7.45 -4.11 -3.20
N GLY A 177 -7.61 -5.41 -2.95
CA GLY A 177 -8.94 -6.03 -2.84
C GLY A 177 -9.83 -5.45 -1.73
N GLY A 178 -9.23 -4.94 -0.65
CA GLY A 178 -9.97 -4.33 0.47
C GLY A 178 -10.58 -2.97 0.15
N SER A 179 -10.23 -2.33 -0.98
CA SER A 179 -10.90 -1.10 -1.42
C SER A 179 -12.38 -1.32 -1.75
N TYR A 180 -12.80 -2.56 -2.00
CA TYR A 180 -14.19 -2.93 -2.24
C TYR A 180 -14.99 -3.20 -0.96
N ASN A 181 -14.35 -3.16 0.22
CA ASN A 181 -15.05 -3.35 1.49
C ASN A 181 -15.65 -2.01 1.97
N PRO A 182 -17.00 -1.83 1.90
CA PRO A 182 -17.64 -0.57 2.26
C PRO A 182 -17.48 -0.22 3.75
N ASN A 183 -17.29 -1.20 4.63
CA ASN A 183 -17.10 -0.97 6.07
C ASN A 183 -15.80 -0.21 6.37
N ILE A 184 -14.78 -0.37 5.51
CA ILE A 184 -13.51 0.35 5.62
C ILE A 184 -13.66 1.74 4.98
N ILE A 185 -14.11 1.78 3.73
CA ILE A 185 -14.08 3.02 2.94
C ILE A 185 -15.10 4.04 3.45
N ASN A 186 -16.29 3.61 3.89
CA ASN A 186 -17.28 4.53 4.43
C ASN A 186 -16.80 5.16 5.75
N TYR A 187 -16.14 4.37 6.61
CA TYR A 187 -15.54 4.90 7.83
C TYR A 187 -14.49 5.98 7.54
N LEU A 188 -13.64 5.78 6.53
CA LEU A 188 -12.66 6.79 6.10
C LEU A 188 -13.37 8.04 5.55
N ARG A 189 -14.37 7.90 4.69
CA ARG A 189 -15.14 9.02 4.13
C ARG A 189 -15.85 9.85 5.20
N GLU A 190 -16.46 9.18 6.18
CA GLU A 190 -17.12 9.82 7.32
C GLU A 190 -16.15 10.66 8.16
N ASN A 191 -14.90 10.19 8.32
CA ASN A 191 -13.89 10.84 9.14
C ASN A 191 -12.94 11.78 8.38
N MET A 192 -13.00 11.77 7.04
CA MET A 192 -12.22 12.63 6.14
C MET A 192 -13.17 13.28 5.11
N PRO A 193 -14.17 14.07 5.55
CA PRO A 193 -15.27 14.51 4.69
C PRO A 193 -14.85 15.51 3.59
N HIS A 194 -13.66 16.09 3.71
CA HIS A 194 -13.10 17.02 2.73
C HIS A 194 -12.14 16.36 1.74
N THR A 195 -11.89 15.05 1.89
CA THR A 195 -11.03 14.28 1.00
C THR A 195 -11.89 13.51 0.01
N ARG A 196 -11.61 13.65 -1.29
CA ARG A 196 -12.25 12.82 -2.32
C ARG A 196 -11.61 11.45 -2.36
N PHE A 197 -12.42 10.40 -2.28
CA PHE A 197 -11.99 9.02 -2.44
C PHE A 197 -12.44 8.49 -3.80
N ALA A 198 -11.49 8.08 -4.63
CA ALA A 198 -11.70 7.54 -5.97
C ALA A 198 -11.02 6.18 -6.11
N MET A 199 -11.49 5.33 -7.02
CA MET A 199 -10.73 4.12 -7.36
C MET A 199 -9.55 4.50 -8.26
N ILE A 200 -8.44 3.76 -8.19
CA ILE A 200 -7.28 4.04 -9.02
C ILE A 200 -7.55 3.88 -10.53
N ASP A 201 -8.62 3.16 -10.90
CA ASP A 201 -9.11 3.02 -12.27
C ASP A 201 -9.50 4.36 -12.91
N GLU A 202 -9.82 5.39 -12.11
CA GLU A 202 -10.05 6.74 -12.63
C GLU A 202 -8.78 7.36 -13.24
N LEU A 203 -7.61 6.83 -12.92
CA LEU A 203 -6.33 7.17 -13.57
C LEU A 203 -6.08 6.34 -14.84
N GLY A 204 -7.05 5.51 -15.23
CA GLY A 204 -6.98 4.57 -16.35
C GLY A 204 -6.12 3.32 -16.08
N ILE A 205 -5.77 3.06 -14.82
CA ILE A 205 -5.02 1.86 -14.42
C ILE A 205 -5.96 0.93 -13.67
N PRO A 206 -6.25 -0.27 -14.17
CA PRO A 206 -7.07 -1.24 -13.43
C PRO A 206 -6.48 -1.52 -12.04
N VAL A 207 -7.30 -1.57 -10.99
CA VAL A 207 -6.82 -1.80 -9.60
C VAL A 207 -5.81 -2.94 -9.50
N GLY A 208 -6.17 -4.11 -10.06
CA GLY A 208 -5.37 -5.32 -9.98
C GLY A 208 -4.07 -5.27 -10.79
N ALA A 209 -3.92 -4.28 -11.67
CA ALA A 209 -2.74 -4.12 -12.51
C ALA A 209 -1.68 -3.20 -11.89
N LYS A 210 -2.00 -2.38 -10.89
CA LYS A 210 -1.08 -1.35 -10.33
C LYS A 210 0.25 -1.93 -9.87
N GLU A 211 0.22 -2.98 -9.04
CA GLU A 211 1.46 -3.58 -8.51
C GLU A 211 2.29 -4.23 -9.64
N ALA A 212 1.63 -4.89 -10.59
CA ALA A 212 2.29 -5.46 -11.77
C ALA A 212 2.94 -4.38 -12.64
N LEU A 213 2.27 -3.24 -12.83
CA LEU A 213 2.83 -2.06 -13.51
C LEU A 213 4.07 -1.53 -12.78
N GLY A 214 4.05 -1.48 -11.45
CA GLY A 214 5.23 -1.09 -10.67
C GLY A 214 6.42 -2.01 -10.89
N PHE A 215 6.23 -3.33 -10.86
CA PHE A 215 7.30 -4.26 -11.16
C PHE A 215 7.77 -4.19 -12.62
N ALA A 216 6.88 -3.89 -13.57
CA ALA A 216 7.25 -3.64 -14.96
C ALA A 216 8.13 -2.39 -15.07
N LEU A 217 7.76 -1.28 -14.42
CA LEU A 217 8.58 -0.07 -14.32
C LEU A 217 9.95 -0.40 -13.73
N TYR A 218 10.02 -1.07 -12.58
CA TYR A 218 11.29 -1.39 -11.92
C TYR A 218 12.17 -2.31 -12.76
N THR A 219 11.55 -3.19 -13.55
CA THR A 219 12.27 -4.01 -14.52
C THR A 219 12.87 -3.16 -15.63
N CYS A 220 12.10 -2.21 -16.20
CA CYS A 220 12.61 -1.28 -17.22
C CYS A 220 13.75 -0.42 -16.68
N GLU A 221 13.55 0.24 -15.53
CA GLU A 221 14.54 1.05 -14.82
C GLU A 221 15.80 0.23 -14.52
N GLY A 222 15.60 -1.02 -14.08
CA GLY A 222 16.65 -1.98 -13.81
C GLY A 222 17.50 -2.35 -15.01
N PHE A 223 16.87 -2.59 -16.17
CA PHE A 223 17.60 -2.89 -17.40
C PHE A 223 18.35 -1.68 -17.96
N VAL A 224 17.77 -0.48 -17.89
CA VAL A 224 18.45 0.74 -18.34
C VAL A 224 19.44 1.29 -17.31
N GLY A 225 19.55 0.69 -16.13
CA GLY A 225 20.50 1.12 -15.10
C GLY A 225 20.16 2.48 -14.47
N ARG A 226 18.89 2.87 -14.49
CA ARG A 226 18.42 4.16 -13.94
C ARG A 226 17.84 3.96 -12.55
N PRO A 227 18.24 4.78 -11.55
CA PRO A 227 17.72 4.63 -10.19
C PRO A 227 16.23 5.02 -10.13
N LEU A 228 15.53 4.48 -9.15
CA LEU A 228 14.18 4.96 -8.81
C LEU A 228 14.25 6.28 -8.04
N MET A 229 13.16 7.04 -8.04
CA MET A 229 13.00 8.13 -7.08
C MET A 229 13.07 7.57 -5.66
N VAL A 230 13.89 8.19 -4.81
CA VAL A 230 14.08 7.74 -3.44
C VAL A 230 12.97 8.33 -2.57
N PRO A 231 12.18 7.49 -1.87
CA PRO A 231 11.17 8.01 -0.95
C PRO A 231 11.81 8.79 0.19
N ARG A 232 11.13 9.86 0.60
CA ARG A 232 11.42 10.59 1.83
C ARG A 232 11.01 9.77 3.04
N ARG A 233 11.50 10.19 4.21
CA ARG A 233 11.18 9.57 5.52
C ARG A 233 11.51 8.06 5.56
N THR A 234 12.64 7.71 4.96
CA THR A 234 13.26 6.38 5.06
C THR A 234 14.63 6.49 5.72
N GLU A 235 15.24 5.36 6.10
CA GLU A 235 16.54 5.32 6.78
C GLU A 235 17.70 5.77 5.89
N SER A 236 17.54 5.69 4.58
CA SER A 236 18.61 5.96 3.62
C SER A 236 18.09 6.63 2.35
N GLU A 237 18.65 7.82 2.07
CA GLU A 237 18.40 8.57 0.83
C GLU A 237 19.27 8.09 -0.36
N ARG A 238 19.96 6.95 -0.22
CA ARG A 238 20.83 6.42 -1.27
C ARG A 238 20.02 6.00 -2.49
N ALA A 239 20.24 6.70 -3.61
CA ALA A 239 19.70 6.31 -4.91
C ALA A 239 20.34 5.02 -5.41
N GLY A 240 19.55 4.21 -6.12
CA GLY A 240 20.04 2.98 -6.70
C GLY A 240 19.00 2.28 -7.56
N VAL A 241 19.50 1.34 -8.37
CA VAL A 241 18.69 0.39 -9.11
C VAL A 241 18.32 -0.75 -8.18
N ILE A 242 17.07 -1.23 -8.27
CA ILE A 242 16.61 -2.39 -7.52
C ILE A 242 16.29 -3.57 -8.44
N GLY A 243 16.50 -4.78 -7.94
CA GLY A 243 16.21 -6.04 -8.61
C GLY A 243 17.44 -6.71 -9.25
N HIS A 244 17.31 -8.01 -9.50
CA HIS A 244 18.36 -8.88 -10.03
C HIS A 244 17.95 -9.42 -11.40
N VAL A 245 18.87 -9.35 -12.36
CA VAL A 245 18.67 -9.85 -13.72
C VAL A 245 19.05 -11.32 -13.79
N GLN A 246 18.08 -12.17 -14.10
CA GLN A 246 18.34 -13.52 -14.59
C GLN A 246 18.49 -13.44 -16.11
N ALA A 247 19.64 -13.85 -16.64
CA ALA A 247 19.88 -13.84 -18.09
C ALA A 247 19.01 -14.90 -18.77
N GLY A 248 18.29 -14.48 -19.82
CA GLY A 248 17.65 -15.36 -20.80
C GLY A 248 18.32 -15.25 -22.16
N ASP A 249 17.78 -15.94 -23.17
CA ASP A 249 18.41 -16.04 -24.50
C ASP A 249 18.60 -14.68 -25.20
N ASN A 250 17.70 -13.73 -24.95
CA ASN A 250 17.76 -12.37 -25.52
C ASN A 250 18.68 -11.41 -24.75
N HIS A 251 19.37 -11.87 -23.71
CA HIS A 251 20.08 -10.99 -22.78
C HIS A 251 21.17 -10.15 -23.44
N PHE A 252 21.93 -10.74 -24.37
CA PHE A 252 22.98 -10.04 -25.12
C PHE A 252 22.39 -8.92 -25.98
N ASP A 253 21.33 -9.23 -26.75
CA ASP A 253 20.65 -8.24 -27.58
C ASP A 253 20.02 -7.12 -26.77
N LEU A 254 19.42 -7.46 -25.61
CA LEU A 254 18.83 -6.48 -24.72
C LEU A 254 19.88 -5.52 -24.16
N ARG A 255 21.04 -6.03 -23.69
CA ARG A 255 22.15 -5.16 -23.24
C ARG A 255 22.64 -4.23 -24.35
N ARG A 256 22.77 -4.73 -25.58
CA ARG A 256 23.15 -3.92 -26.74
C ARG A 256 22.15 -2.79 -27.00
N ARG A 257 20.85 -3.07 -26.90
CA ARG A 257 19.79 -2.04 -27.02
C ARG A 257 19.89 -0.99 -25.92
N VAL A 258 20.20 -1.38 -24.68
CA VAL A 258 20.39 -0.44 -23.57
C VAL A 258 21.61 0.46 -23.79
N VAL A 259 22.74 -0.11 -24.24
CA VAL A 259 23.94 0.67 -24.58
C VAL A 259 23.60 1.69 -25.68
N ASN A 260 22.90 1.25 -26.74
CA ASN A 260 22.49 2.15 -27.82
C ASN A 260 21.48 3.23 -27.36
N PHE A 261 20.61 2.90 -26.40
CA PHE A 261 19.66 3.86 -25.82
C PHE A 261 20.39 5.02 -25.13
N TRP A 262 21.46 4.73 -24.38
CA TRP A 262 22.26 5.76 -23.72
C TRP A 262 23.28 6.43 -24.63
N GLY A 263 23.86 5.71 -25.59
CA GLY A 263 24.96 6.23 -26.41
C GLY A 263 26.10 6.73 -25.51
N ASP A 264 26.49 7.99 -25.70
CA ASP A 264 27.55 8.65 -24.93
C ASP A 264 27.04 9.43 -23.71
N TRP A 265 25.80 9.17 -23.25
CA TRP A 265 25.24 9.85 -22.08
C TRP A 265 26.09 9.61 -20.83
N ALA A 266 26.39 10.68 -20.11
CA ALA A 266 27.27 10.62 -18.94
C ALA A 266 26.59 9.87 -17.77
N ALA A 267 27.26 8.86 -17.22
CA ALA A 267 26.69 7.98 -16.20
C ALA A 267 26.32 8.72 -14.89
N ASP A 268 27.06 9.78 -14.55
CA ASP A 268 26.80 10.65 -13.39
C ASP A 268 25.61 11.59 -13.59
N GLN A 269 25.09 11.69 -14.81
CA GLN A 269 23.90 12.49 -15.15
C GLN A 269 22.63 11.65 -15.28
N VAL A 270 22.67 10.35 -14.98
CA VAL A 270 21.50 9.48 -15.01
C VAL A 270 20.61 9.77 -13.80
N LEU A 271 19.52 10.49 -14.03
CA LEU A 271 18.53 10.87 -13.02
C LEU A 271 17.32 9.93 -13.03
N PRO A 272 16.59 9.77 -11.92
CA PRO A 272 15.39 8.96 -11.87
C PRO A 272 14.27 9.53 -12.75
N THR A 273 13.40 8.65 -13.24
CA THR A 273 12.15 9.04 -13.92
C THR A 273 11.29 9.88 -12.98
N THR A 274 10.85 11.04 -13.46
CA THR A 274 10.02 12.02 -12.69
C THR A 274 8.69 12.33 -13.36
N LYS A 275 8.42 11.74 -14.52
CA LYS A 275 7.18 11.94 -15.26
C LYS A 275 6.79 10.66 -15.99
N MET A 276 5.52 10.29 -15.88
CA MET A 276 4.88 9.23 -16.66
C MET A 276 3.73 9.86 -17.44
N VAL A 277 3.60 9.53 -18.73
CA VAL A 277 2.54 10.03 -19.60
C VAL A 277 1.82 8.84 -20.19
N PHE A 278 0.50 8.79 -20.03
CA PHE A 278 -0.34 7.76 -20.62
C PHE A 278 -0.79 8.22 -22.01
N GLU A 279 -0.42 7.49 -23.05
CA GLU A 279 -0.92 7.73 -24.41
C GLU A 279 -2.38 7.24 -24.50
N GLY A 280 -3.28 8.07 -25.03
CA GLY A 280 -4.69 7.71 -25.27
C GLY A 280 -5.65 7.92 -24.09
N MET A 281 -5.19 8.48 -22.97
CA MET A 281 -6.06 9.00 -21.91
C MET A 281 -6.10 10.51 -22.05
N GLU A 282 -7.26 11.05 -22.44
CA GLU A 282 -7.45 12.50 -22.43
C GLU A 282 -7.21 13.02 -21.02
N SER A 283 -6.27 13.97 -20.88
CA SER A 283 -5.94 14.60 -19.61
C SER A 283 -7.20 15.25 -19.04
N THR A 284 -7.67 14.76 -17.89
CA THR A 284 -8.73 15.38 -17.10
C THR A 284 -8.15 16.19 -15.96
#